data_AF-S4RY88-F1
#
_entry.id   AF-S4RY88-F1
#
_cell.length_a   1.000
_cell.length_b   1.000
_cell.length_c   1.000
_cell.angle_alpha   90.00
_cell.angle_beta   90.00
_cell.angle_gamma   90.00
#
_symmetry.space_group_name_H-M   'P 1'
#
loop_
_entity.id
_entity.type
_entity.pdbx_description
1 polymer ?
#
loop_
_entity_poly.entity_id
_entity_poly.type
_entity_poly.pdbx_seq_one_letter_code
_entity_poly.pdbx_strand_id
1 'polypeptide(L)'
;MKAYLKGANGMLPLSQKPIRVGSGADCQLHIQGCGDTEGRHALLRFSAADGCYVLQDLNSANGTYVNGCRVQNATVRLAPGDTIRFGGSPHSYSLEVPAEPQLRHTYSADTRSNPWSQWNRGSGIPHPPQKPRPHSAGSRRLSSSIHSPTAAAPEGESHGGTAARRMNDKRVRNRVKCGRMYQEQQLLKLGDEVKRLLVFEAESKRKDLVISTLRDETGALRQQLTQQELWAAERDGTRPALERELHNRTQEVRVLREQLNRLEVGSSEVLNHTARERDVDIAHLKIELDKACRDLALAKGLVTSLQREASQREEELRRLHADLLSTQRELREREQQQQPLASTSGKVPHTPSLRWASLT
;
A
#
# COMPACT_ATOMS: atom_id res chain seq x y z
N MET A 1 -9.57 -5.19 -6.89
CA MET A 1 -10.86 -4.60 -6.46
C MET A 1 -10.99 -3.24 -7.10
N LYS A 2 -12.01 -3.01 -7.94
CA LYS A 2 -12.33 -1.66 -8.42
C LYS A 2 -13.18 -1.00 -7.34
N ALA A 3 -12.90 0.23 -6.94
CA ALA A 3 -13.71 0.97 -5.98
C ALA A 3 -13.82 2.43 -6.45
N TYR A 4 -14.83 3.15 -5.99
CA TYR A 4 -15.13 4.49 -6.44
C TYR A 4 -15.61 5.34 -5.27
N LEU A 5 -15.22 6.62 -5.25
CA LEU A 5 -15.90 7.62 -4.43
C LEU A 5 -16.98 8.29 -5.28
N LYS A 6 -18.22 8.15 -4.89
CA LYS A 6 -19.36 8.81 -5.54
C LYS A 6 -19.71 10.08 -4.78
N GLY A 7 -19.62 11.22 -5.47
CA GLY A 7 -20.04 12.51 -4.94
C GLY A 7 -21.02 13.20 -5.89
N ALA A 8 -21.38 14.45 -5.57
CA ALA A 8 -22.30 15.25 -6.39
C ALA A 8 -21.81 15.46 -7.83
N ASN A 9 -20.49 15.49 -8.03
CA ASN A 9 -19.85 15.81 -9.31
C ASN A 9 -19.48 14.56 -10.13
N GLY A 10 -19.93 13.38 -9.72
CA GLY A 10 -19.69 12.11 -10.40
C GLY A 10 -18.93 11.08 -9.54
N MET A 11 -18.43 10.04 -10.21
CA MET A 11 -17.71 8.92 -9.58
C MET A 11 -16.21 9.02 -9.85
N LEU A 12 -15.42 9.10 -8.80
CA LEU A 12 -13.96 9.09 -8.87
C LEU A 12 -13.45 7.65 -8.67
N PRO A 13 -12.80 7.02 -9.67
CA PRO A 13 -12.20 5.71 -9.49
C PRO A 13 -11.04 5.76 -8.49
N LEU A 14 -11.09 4.87 -7.50
CA LEU A 14 -10.03 4.67 -6.53
C LEU A 14 -9.03 3.67 -7.07
N SER A 15 -7.76 4.09 -7.10
CA SER A 15 -6.63 3.22 -7.43
C SER A 15 -5.93 2.72 -6.17
N GLN A 16 -4.89 1.91 -6.33
CA GLN A 16 -4.01 1.54 -5.20
C GLN A 16 -3.02 2.65 -4.83
N LYS A 17 -2.90 3.71 -5.63
CA LYS A 17 -2.07 4.86 -5.31
C LYS A 17 -2.79 5.74 -4.28
N PRO A 18 -2.05 6.39 -3.36
CA PRO A 18 -2.64 7.32 -2.41
C PRO A 18 -3.27 8.51 -3.14
N ILE A 19 -4.48 8.86 -2.73
CA ILE A 19 -5.28 9.96 -3.26
C ILE A 19 -5.29 11.06 -2.21
N ARG A 20 -4.74 12.22 -2.57
CA ARG A 20 -4.71 13.40 -1.72
C ARG A 20 -5.98 14.21 -1.97
N VAL A 21 -6.60 14.62 -0.86
CA VAL A 21 -7.86 15.36 -0.84
C VAL A 21 -7.61 16.74 -0.26
N GLY A 22 -8.11 17.79 -0.91
CA GLY A 22 -7.94 19.17 -0.45
C GLY A 22 -8.31 20.19 -1.52
N SER A 23 -8.05 21.46 -1.22
CA SER A 23 -8.23 22.59 -2.16
C SER A 23 -6.97 22.89 -2.99
N GLY A 24 -5.85 22.18 -2.72
CA GLY A 24 -4.58 22.38 -3.42
C GLY A 24 -4.61 21.86 -4.85
N ALA A 25 -3.81 22.48 -5.73
CA ALA A 25 -3.67 22.03 -7.12
C ALA A 25 -3.01 20.65 -7.25
N ASP A 26 -2.31 20.18 -6.21
CA ASP A 26 -1.67 18.86 -6.12
C ASP A 26 -2.61 17.75 -5.64
N CYS A 27 -3.86 18.07 -5.31
CA CYS A 27 -4.87 17.12 -4.85
C CYS A 27 -5.59 16.44 -6.03
N GLN A 28 -5.70 15.11 -5.97
CA GLN A 28 -6.42 14.33 -6.97
C GLN A 28 -7.94 14.46 -6.78
N LEU A 29 -8.40 14.60 -5.52
CA LEU A 29 -9.78 14.96 -5.21
C LEU A 29 -9.80 16.42 -4.75
N HIS A 30 -10.15 17.30 -5.68
CA HIS A 30 -10.23 18.73 -5.44
C HIS A 30 -11.58 19.08 -4.82
N ILE A 31 -11.57 19.63 -3.61
CA ILE A 31 -12.77 20.12 -2.92
C ILE A 31 -12.90 21.62 -3.24
N GLN A 32 -13.79 21.96 -4.18
CA GLN A 32 -13.99 23.34 -4.64
C GLN A 32 -15.06 24.08 -3.80
N GLY A 33 -14.93 25.41 -3.75
CA GLY A 33 -16.01 26.29 -3.31
C GLY A 33 -16.21 26.41 -1.79
N CYS A 34 -15.28 25.91 -0.97
CA CYS A 34 -15.37 25.96 0.48
C CYS A 34 -14.00 26.38 1.06
N GLY A 35 -13.92 27.60 1.63
CA GLY A 35 -12.71 28.14 2.26
C GLY A 35 -12.26 27.36 3.49
N ASP A 36 -13.06 26.40 3.94
CA ASP A 36 -12.84 25.58 5.12
C ASP A 36 -12.04 24.30 4.83
N THR A 37 -11.63 24.08 3.58
CA THR A 37 -10.83 22.91 3.17
C THR A 37 -9.39 23.33 2.86
N GLU A 38 -8.44 22.75 3.56
CA GLU A 38 -7.02 23.06 3.40
C GLU A 38 -6.44 22.48 2.11
N GLY A 39 -5.29 23.03 1.69
CA GLY A 39 -4.59 22.58 0.48
C GLY A 39 -4.26 21.09 0.50
N ARG A 40 -4.04 20.52 1.69
CA ARG A 40 -3.84 19.07 1.93
C ARG A 40 -4.64 18.64 3.15
N HIS A 41 -5.93 18.42 2.95
CA HIS A 41 -6.89 18.17 4.03
C HIS A 41 -6.83 16.72 4.56
N ALA A 42 -6.82 15.76 3.66
CA ALA A 42 -6.84 14.34 4.00
C ALA A 42 -6.12 13.48 2.95
N LEU A 43 -5.80 12.25 3.35
CA LEU A 43 -5.18 11.24 2.51
C LEU A 43 -6.01 9.97 2.53
N LEU A 44 -6.39 9.49 1.34
CA LEU A 44 -7.05 8.21 1.16
C LEU A 44 -6.07 7.20 0.55
N ARG A 45 -5.87 6.06 1.21
CA ARG A 45 -4.92 5.04 0.78
C ARG A 45 -5.55 3.65 0.82
N PHE A 46 -5.16 2.78 -0.10
CA PHE A 46 -5.49 1.36 -0.02
C PHE A 46 -4.48 0.62 0.88
N SER A 47 -4.96 -0.07 1.91
CA SER A 47 -4.17 -1.00 2.73
C SER A 47 -4.24 -2.39 2.12
N ALA A 48 -3.14 -2.86 1.53
CA ALA A 48 -3.07 -4.19 0.93
C ALA A 48 -3.15 -5.31 1.99
N ALA A 49 -2.66 -5.06 3.20
CA ALA A 49 -2.72 -6.02 4.31
C ALA A 49 -4.16 -6.25 4.79
N ASP A 50 -4.96 -5.18 4.83
CA ASP A 50 -6.34 -5.22 5.33
C ASP A 50 -7.39 -5.38 4.23
N GLY A 51 -6.97 -5.29 2.96
CA GLY A 51 -7.85 -5.33 1.80
C GLY A 51 -8.88 -4.19 1.73
N CYS A 52 -8.67 -3.08 2.45
CA CYS A 52 -9.63 -1.98 2.57
C CYS A 52 -9.00 -0.60 2.31
N TYR A 53 -9.86 0.39 2.09
CA TYR A 53 -9.43 1.79 2.04
C TYR A 53 -9.33 2.36 3.44
N VAL A 54 -8.35 3.23 3.63
CA VAL A 54 -8.03 3.87 4.90
C VAL A 54 -7.94 5.37 4.65
N LEU A 55 -8.69 6.13 5.44
CA LEU A 55 -8.73 7.57 5.42
C LEU A 55 -7.94 8.14 6.59
N GLN A 56 -7.05 9.07 6.30
CA GLN A 56 -6.24 9.78 7.30
C GLN A 56 -6.47 11.28 7.15
N ASP A 57 -6.95 11.91 8.21
CA ASP A 57 -7.01 13.37 8.31
C ASP A 57 -5.60 13.93 8.58
N LEU A 58 -5.19 14.97 7.86
CA LEU A 58 -3.86 15.55 7.97
C LEU A 58 -3.81 16.71 8.99
N ASN A 59 -4.50 16.52 10.12
CA ASN A 59 -4.73 17.54 11.14
C ASN A 59 -5.43 18.80 10.59
N SER A 60 -6.45 18.59 9.76
CA SER A 60 -7.19 19.70 9.17
C SER A 60 -7.96 20.47 10.24
N ALA A 61 -8.02 21.80 10.14
CA ALA A 61 -8.68 22.66 11.12
C ALA A 61 -10.16 22.28 11.33
N ASN A 62 -10.89 22.07 10.23
CA ASN A 62 -12.31 21.74 10.26
C ASN A 62 -12.59 20.24 10.38
N GLY A 63 -11.55 19.41 10.32
CA GLY A 63 -11.61 17.96 10.45
C GLY A 63 -12.21 17.26 9.23
N THR A 64 -12.20 15.93 9.30
CA THR A 64 -12.86 15.04 8.34
C THR A 64 -13.94 14.26 9.08
N TYR A 65 -15.06 13.97 8.41
CA TYR A 65 -16.22 13.28 8.99
C TYR A 65 -16.51 12.00 8.21
N VAL A 66 -16.66 10.88 8.93
CA VAL A 66 -17.10 9.60 8.36
C VAL A 66 -18.39 9.20 9.05
N ASN A 67 -19.46 9.01 8.28
CA ASN A 67 -20.82 8.75 8.77
C ASN A 67 -21.29 9.77 9.82
N GLY A 68 -20.87 11.03 9.68
CA GLY A 68 -21.18 12.11 10.61
C GLY A 68 -20.24 12.23 11.82
N CYS A 69 -19.40 11.23 12.08
CA CYS A 69 -18.43 11.25 13.17
C CYS A 69 -17.12 11.94 12.75
N ARG A 70 -16.66 12.92 13.53
CA ARG A 70 -15.41 13.66 13.27
C ARG A 70 -14.19 12.79 13.60
N VAL A 71 -13.25 12.68 12.67
CA VAL A 71 -12.07 11.82 12.72
C VAL A 71 -10.79 12.63 12.44
N GLN A 72 -10.58 13.66 13.27
CA GLN A 72 -9.38 14.49 13.23
C GLN A 72 -8.20 13.76 13.91
N ASN A 73 -7.00 13.83 13.33
CA ASN A 73 -5.78 13.17 13.84
C ASN A 73 -5.87 11.65 14.00
N ALA A 74 -6.81 11.02 13.30
CA ALA A 74 -7.01 9.59 13.33
C ALA A 74 -6.97 9.01 11.91
N THR A 75 -6.65 7.73 11.87
CA THR A 75 -6.64 6.91 10.66
C THR A 75 -7.80 5.92 10.77
N VAL A 76 -8.74 5.97 9.83
CA VAL A 76 -9.99 5.21 9.89
C VAL A 76 -10.12 4.29 8.67
N ARG A 77 -10.48 3.04 8.93
CA ARG A 77 -10.81 2.06 7.89
C ARG A 77 -12.20 2.36 7.36
N LEU A 78 -12.34 2.39 6.04
CA LEU A 78 -13.60 2.63 5.36
C LEU A 78 -14.21 1.31 4.88
N ALA A 79 -15.51 1.17 5.10
CA ALA A 79 -16.34 0.11 4.58
C ALA A 79 -17.10 0.56 3.32
N PRO A 80 -17.48 -0.37 2.43
CA PRO A 80 -18.40 -0.06 1.34
C PRO A 80 -19.71 0.54 1.88
N GLY A 81 -20.12 1.68 1.35
CA GLY A 81 -21.29 2.46 1.77
C GLY A 81 -20.97 3.63 2.70
N ASP A 82 -19.77 3.71 3.27
CA ASP A 82 -19.41 4.80 4.19
C ASP A 82 -19.46 6.16 3.49
N THR A 83 -20.02 7.14 4.19
CA THR A 83 -20.17 8.52 3.72
C THR A 83 -19.10 9.41 4.36
N ILE A 84 -18.33 10.10 3.53
CA ILE A 84 -17.18 10.91 3.93
C ILE A 84 -17.47 12.38 3.58
N ARG A 85 -17.21 13.27 4.52
CA ARG A 85 -17.30 14.73 4.31
C ARG A 85 -16.04 15.40 4.83
N PHE A 86 -15.53 16.36 4.07
CA PHE A 86 -14.30 17.09 4.38
C PHE A 86 -14.63 18.51 4.83
N GLY A 87 -14.19 18.88 6.04
CA GLY A 87 -14.44 20.20 6.63
C GLY A 87 -15.92 20.56 6.70
N GLY A 88 -16.22 21.84 6.42
CA GLY A 88 -17.58 22.39 6.31
C GLY A 88 -18.23 22.20 4.94
N SER A 89 -17.64 21.41 4.03
CA SER A 89 -18.16 21.25 2.67
C SER A 89 -19.57 20.64 2.70
N PRO A 90 -20.53 21.19 1.91
CA PRO A 90 -21.86 20.58 1.78
C PRO A 90 -21.82 19.25 1.00
N HIS A 91 -20.69 18.94 0.35
CA HIS A 91 -20.53 17.77 -0.47
C HIS A 91 -20.04 16.58 0.37
N SER A 92 -20.79 15.47 0.29
CA SER A 92 -20.41 14.20 0.88
C SER A 92 -20.10 13.18 -0.24
N TYR A 93 -19.21 12.24 0.07
CA TYR A 93 -18.74 11.21 -0.86
C TYR A 93 -19.02 9.82 -0.26
N SER A 94 -19.69 8.95 -0.99
CA SER A 94 -19.92 7.56 -0.55
C SER A 94 -18.89 6.63 -1.19
N LEU A 95 -18.27 5.75 -0.37
CA LEU A 95 -17.38 4.71 -0.87
C LEU A 95 -18.19 3.57 -1.50
N GLU A 96 -18.22 3.47 -2.82
CA GLU A 96 -18.86 2.36 -3.51
C GLU A 96 -17.79 1.38 -4.00
N VAL A 97 -17.85 0.15 -3.48
CA VAL A 97 -17.15 -1.00 -4.07
C VAL A 97 -18.22 -1.75 -4.86
N PRO A 98 -18.15 -1.81 -6.21
CA PRO A 98 -19.02 -2.70 -6.95
C PRO A 98 -18.78 -4.08 -6.37
N ALA A 99 -19.83 -4.68 -5.82
CA ALA A 99 -19.84 -6.12 -5.74
C ALA A 99 -19.60 -6.57 -7.17
N GLU A 100 -18.47 -7.25 -7.43
CA GLU A 100 -18.44 -8.14 -8.59
C GLU A 100 -19.76 -8.91 -8.51
N PRO A 101 -20.51 -9.03 -9.62
CA PRO A 101 -21.63 -9.94 -9.63
C PRO A 101 -21.02 -11.30 -9.29
N GLN A 102 -21.10 -11.65 -8.02
CA GLN A 102 -21.00 -12.99 -7.53
C GLN A 102 -22.14 -13.63 -8.30
N LEU A 103 -21.83 -14.23 -9.46
CA LEU A 103 -22.66 -15.24 -10.04
C LEU A 103 -22.93 -16.15 -8.86
N ARG A 104 -24.14 -16.05 -8.30
CA ARG A 104 -24.62 -16.85 -7.18
C ARG A 104 -24.65 -18.28 -7.70
N HIS A 105 -23.49 -18.88 -7.76
CA HIS A 105 -23.37 -20.30 -7.76
C HIS A 105 -23.62 -20.67 -6.31
N THR A 106 -24.89 -20.92 -6.06
CA THR A 106 -25.35 -21.74 -4.95
C THR A 106 -24.69 -23.11 -5.12
N TYR A 107 -23.43 -23.24 -4.76
CA TYR A 107 -22.87 -24.53 -4.43
C TYR A 107 -23.25 -24.78 -2.99
N SER A 108 -24.49 -25.26 -2.81
CA SER A 108 -24.81 -26.05 -1.65
C SER A 108 -23.90 -27.27 -1.71
N ALA A 109 -22.86 -27.27 -0.89
CA ALA A 109 -22.14 -28.47 -0.54
C ALA A 109 -23.08 -29.35 0.28
N ASP A 110 -23.94 -30.13 -0.39
CA ASP A 110 -24.04 -31.56 -0.11
C ASP A 110 -24.86 -32.31 -1.18
N THR A 111 -24.54 -33.58 -1.32
CA THR A 111 -25.11 -34.64 -2.18
C THR A 111 -24.52 -34.82 -3.57
N ARG A 112 -23.53 -35.72 -3.58
CA ARG A 112 -23.15 -36.61 -4.68
C ARG A 112 -24.36 -37.06 -5.51
N SER A 113 -24.47 -36.63 -6.76
CA SER A 113 -25.15 -37.39 -7.81
C SER A 113 -24.58 -37.03 -9.18
N ASN A 114 -23.55 -37.78 -9.55
CA ASN A 114 -23.01 -37.84 -10.90
C ASN A 114 -24.08 -38.47 -11.84
N PRO A 115 -24.45 -37.88 -12.99
CA PRO A 115 -25.48 -38.43 -13.88
C PRO A 115 -25.07 -39.75 -14.58
N TRP A 116 -23.81 -40.17 -14.45
CA TRP A 116 -23.29 -41.42 -15.02
C TRP A 116 -23.18 -42.59 -14.03
N SER A 117 -23.69 -42.45 -12.81
CA SER A 117 -23.68 -43.53 -11.81
C SER A 117 -24.95 -44.39 -11.80
N GLN A 118 -25.87 -44.22 -12.75
CA GLN A 118 -27.18 -44.90 -12.76
C GLN A 118 -27.19 -46.26 -13.46
N TRP A 119 -26.06 -46.78 -13.95
CA TRP A 119 -25.97 -48.08 -14.63
C TRP A 119 -25.25 -49.16 -13.80
N ASN A 120 -25.10 -48.96 -12.49
CA ASN A 120 -24.42 -49.94 -11.66
C ASN A 120 -25.04 -50.09 -10.27
N ARG A 121 -26.30 -50.53 -10.23
CA ARG A 121 -26.85 -51.34 -9.13
C ARG A 121 -28.25 -51.86 -9.49
N GLY A 122 -28.35 -53.19 -9.62
CA GLY A 122 -29.63 -53.91 -9.80
C GLY A 122 -29.54 -54.92 -10.94
N SER A 123 -29.58 -56.19 -10.57
CA SER A 123 -29.52 -57.37 -11.45
C SER A 123 -30.50 -57.35 -12.62
N GLY A 124 -30.05 -57.87 -13.77
CA GLY A 124 -30.92 -58.39 -14.82
C GLY A 124 -30.54 -57.99 -16.23
N ILE A 125 -29.38 -58.42 -16.73
CA ILE A 125 -29.12 -58.45 -18.18
C ILE A 125 -28.90 -59.91 -18.60
N PRO A 126 -29.75 -60.43 -19.52
CA PRO A 126 -29.71 -61.82 -19.96
C PRO A 126 -28.45 -62.09 -20.78
N HIS A 127 -27.91 -63.28 -20.55
CA HIS A 127 -26.67 -63.77 -21.12
C HIS A 127 -26.98 -64.39 -22.50
N PRO A 128 -26.24 -64.07 -23.57
CA PRO A 128 -26.35 -64.84 -24.80
C PRO A 128 -25.80 -66.27 -24.56
N PRO A 129 -26.46 -67.33 -25.08
CA PRO A 129 -26.08 -68.70 -24.81
C PRO A 129 -24.69 -69.03 -25.38
N GLN A 130 -23.91 -69.74 -24.58
CA GLN A 130 -22.63 -70.33 -24.99
C GLN A 130 -22.86 -71.35 -26.11
N LYS A 131 -22.20 -71.17 -27.25
CA LYS A 131 -21.97 -72.26 -28.22
C LYS A 131 -20.49 -72.61 -28.23
N PRO A 132 -20.14 -73.90 -28.25
CA PRO A 132 -18.77 -74.36 -28.07
C PRO A 132 -17.90 -74.01 -29.28
N ARG A 133 -16.64 -73.71 -28.96
CA ARG A 133 -15.53 -73.44 -29.87
C ARG A 133 -15.27 -74.68 -30.75
N PRO A 134 -15.17 -74.58 -32.08
CA PRO A 134 -14.66 -75.69 -32.88
C PRO A 134 -13.16 -75.92 -32.57
N HIS A 135 -12.83 -77.18 -32.32
CA HIS A 135 -11.47 -77.68 -32.16
C HIS A 135 -10.75 -77.60 -33.50
N SER A 136 -9.99 -76.53 -33.74
CA SER A 136 -8.92 -76.48 -34.75
C SER A 136 -8.00 -75.28 -34.47
N ALA A 137 -7.47 -75.19 -33.25
CA ALA A 137 -6.24 -74.43 -33.00
C ALA A 137 -5.08 -75.42 -33.01
N GLY A 138 -4.67 -75.81 -34.23
CA GLY A 138 -3.45 -76.56 -34.48
C GLY A 138 -2.26 -75.62 -34.48
N SER A 139 -1.31 -75.91 -33.60
CA SER A 139 -0.02 -75.27 -33.41
C SER A 139 0.86 -75.32 -34.66
N ARG A 140 1.45 -74.19 -35.11
CA ARG A 140 2.90 -73.93 -35.17
C ARG A 140 3.34 -72.77 -36.08
N ARG A 141 4.54 -72.32 -35.71
CA ARG A 141 5.50 -71.32 -36.20
C ARG A 141 5.89 -71.34 -37.69
N LEU A 142 6.27 -70.11 -38.12
CA LEU A 142 7.40 -69.66 -38.97
C LEU A 142 7.36 -69.76 -40.51
N SER A 143 7.75 -68.62 -41.11
CA SER A 143 8.36 -68.38 -42.44
C SER A 143 7.46 -68.68 -43.65
N SER A 144 7.53 -68.02 -44.79
CA SER A 144 8.31 -66.90 -45.34
C SER A 144 7.57 -66.50 -46.62
N SER A 145 7.95 -65.34 -47.18
CA SER A 145 7.71 -64.88 -48.54
C SER A 145 7.39 -65.96 -49.57
N ILE A 146 6.51 -65.65 -50.55
CA ILE A 146 6.81 -65.67 -51.99
C ILE A 146 5.50 -65.45 -52.78
N HIS A 147 5.56 -64.42 -53.61
CA HIS A 147 5.11 -64.29 -54.99
C HIS A 147 4.19 -65.39 -55.59
N SER A 148 3.20 -64.89 -56.32
CA SER A 148 2.37 -65.53 -57.34
C SER A 148 3.11 -66.58 -58.18
N PRO A 149 2.43 -67.63 -58.67
CA PRO A 149 2.00 -67.55 -60.07
C PRO A 149 0.78 -68.42 -60.51
N THR A 150 0.35 -68.16 -61.75
CA THR A 150 -0.20 -69.10 -62.78
C THR A 150 -1.62 -69.68 -62.70
N ALA A 151 -2.44 -69.28 -63.69
CA ALA A 151 -3.25 -70.17 -64.55
C ALA A 151 -3.76 -69.34 -65.74
N ALA A 152 -3.10 -69.33 -66.92
CA ALA A 152 -3.17 -70.33 -68.00
C ALA A 152 -4.57 -70.48 -68.62
N ALA A 153 -4.75 -69.83 -69.78
CA ALA A 153 -5.74 -70.16 -70.81
C ALA A 153 -5.03 -70.94 -71.93
N PRO A 154 -5.68 -71.94 -72.56
CA PRO A 154 -5.27 -72.41 -73.87
C PRO A 154 -6.34 -72.13 -74.93
N GLU A 155 -5.86 -71.68 -76.09
CA GLU A 155 -6.57 -71.69 -77.36
C GLU A 155 -6.69 -73.13 -77.89
N GLY A 156 -7.70 -73.36 -78.73
CA GLY A 156 -8.07 -74.68 -79.22
C GLY A 156 -7.31 -75.13 -80.46
N GLU A 157 -7.48 -76.41 -80.80
CA GLU A 157 -7.67 -76.84 -82.17
C GLU A 157 -8.33 -78.24 -82.25
N SER A 158 -9.33 -78.30 -83.14
CA SER A 158 -9.90 -79.39 -83.94
C SER A 158 -9.36 -80.83 -83.77
N HIS A 159 -10.27 -81.81 -83.65
CA HIS A 159 -10.45 -82.88 -84.65
C HIS A 159 -11.63 -83.84 -84.32
N GLY A 160 -12.50 -84.04 -85.32
CA GLY A 160 -13.07 -85.32 -85.76
C GLY A 160 -13.99 -86.14 -84.84
N GLY A 161 -15.17 -86.51 -85.35
CA GLY A 161 -15.80 -87.77 -84.95
C GLY A 161 -17.31 -87.74 -84.70
N THR A 162 -18.06 -87.72 -85.79
CA THR A 162 -19.37 -88.37 -86.01
C THR A 162 -20.13 -89.01 -84.84
N ALA A 163 -21.38 -88.52 -84.75
CA ALA A 163 -22.61 -89.30 -84.76
C ALA A 163 -23.19 -89.87 -83.45
N ALA A 164 -24.50 -89.59 -83.37
CA ALA A 164 -25.56 -90.44 -82.83
C ALA A 164 -26.11 -90.11 -81.44
N ARG A 165 -27.44 -89.86 -81.51
CA ARG A 165 -28.48 -90.15 -80.52
C ARG A 165 -28.79 -89.07 -79.47
N ARG A 166 -29.77 -88.24 -79.89
CA ARG A 166 -30.96 -87.88 -79.10
C ARG A 166 -31.22 -88.92 -77.99
N MET A 167 -31.18 -88.48 -76.73
CA MET A 167 -31.93 -88.96 -75.55
C MET A 167 -31.23 -88.44 -74.27
N ASN A 168 -31.31 -87.13 -73.94
CA ASN A 168 -30.96 -86.69 -72.56
C ASN A 168 -31.44 -85.29 -72.12
N ASP A 169 -32.56 -84.77 -72.63
CA ASP A 169 -32.98 -83.38 -72.31
C ASP A 169 -33.54 -83.23 -70.87
N LYS A 170 -34.23 -84.25 -70.34
CA LYS A 170 -34.86 -84.15 -69.00
C LYS A 170 -33.87 -84.23 -67.82
N ARG A 171 -32.76 -84.98 -67.96
CA ARG A 171 -31.78 -85.19 -66.86
C ARG A 171 -30.82 -84.00 -66.72
N VAL A 172 -30.45 -83.36 -67.83
CA VAL A 172 -29.66 -82.13 -67.85
C VAL A 172 -30.48 -80.96 -67.29
N ARG A 173 -31.74 -80.83 -67.67
CA ARG A 173 -32.64 -79.76 -67.19
C ARG A 173 -32.86 -79.79 -65.68
N ASN A 174 -33.02 -80.97 -65.08
CA ASN A 174 -33.15 -81.10 -63.62
C ASN A 174 -31.83 -80.85 -62.87
N ARG A 175 -30.68 -81.22 -63.43
CA ARG A 175 -29.36 -80.94 -62.82
C ARG A 175 -29.02 -79.45 -62.87
N VAL A 176 -29.32 -78.77 -63.98
CA VAL A 176 -29.18 -77.31 -64.12
C VAL A 176 -30.15 -76.57 -63.18
N LYS A 177 -31.38 -77.05 -63.02
CA LYS A 177 -32.36 -76.48 -62.07
C LYS A 177 -31.91 -76.64 -60.62
N CYS A 178 -31.38 -77.80 -60.24
CA CYS A 178 -30.83 -78.06 -58.91
C CYS A 178 -29.57 -77.23 -58.62
N GLY A 179 -28.67 -77.09 -59.61
CA GLY A 179 -27.49 -76.22 -59.52
C GLY A 179 -27.86 -74.74 -59.38
N ARG A 180 -28.86 -74.27 -60.12
CA ARG A 180 -29.39 -72.90 -59.99
C ARG A 180 -30.01 -72.65 -58.61
N MET A 181 -30.79 -73.60 -58.09
CA MET A 181 -31.35 -73.48 -56.73
C MET A 181 -30.26 -73.40 -55.66
N TYR A 182 -29.19 -74.19 -55.80
CA TYR A 182 -28.06 -74.13 -54.86
C TYR A 182 -27.31 -72.79 -54.97
N GLN A 183 -27.12 -72.27 -56.18
CA GLN A 183 -26.52 -70.95 -56.41
C GLN A 183 -27.39 -69.81 -55.84
N GLU A 184 -28.70 -69.85 -56.06
CA GLU A 184 -29.66 -68.89 -55.48
C GLU A 184 -29.62 -68.92 -53.94
N GLN A 185 -29.51 -70.12 -53.34
CA GLN A 185 -29.39 -70.26 -51.90
C GLN A 185 -28.05 -69.72 -51.34
N GLN A 186 -26.95 -69.88 -52.08
CA GLN A 186 -25.66 -69.29 -51.72
C GLN A 186 -25.69 -67.76 -51.85
N LEU A 187 -26.35 -67.22 -52.89
CA LEU A 187 -26.56 -65.79 -53.07
C LEU A 187 -27.41 -65.17 -51.94
N LEU A 188 -28.45 -65.88 -51.49
CA LEU A 188 -29.25 -65.46 -50.34
C LEU A 188 -28.40 -65.39 -49.06
N LYS A 189 -27.59 -66.42 -48.78
CA LYS A 189 -26.68 -66.44 -47.62
C LYS A 189 -25.65 -65.32 -47.67
N LEU A 190 -25.08 -65.06 -48.84
CA LEU A 190 -24.17 -63.92 -49.05
C LEU A 190 -24.89 -62.58 -48.88
N GLY A 191 -26.15 -62.46 -49.34
CA GLY A 191 -26.97 -61.27 -49.14
C GLY A 191 -27.27 -61.00 -47.66
N ASP A 192 -27.54 -62.03 -46.88
CA ASP A 192 -27.78 -61.90 -45.43
C ASP A 192 -26.49 -61.56 -44.68
N GLU A 193 -25.35 -62.09 -45.12
CA GLU A 193 -24.04 -61.74 -44.61
C GLU A 193 -23.66 -60.29 -44.94
N VAL A 194 -23.93 -59.82 -46.16
CA VAL A 194 -23.76 -58.41 -46.55
C VAL A 194 -24.63 -57.52 -45.68
N LYS A 195 -25.91 -57.86 -45.47
CA LYS A 195 -26.81 -57.09 -44.58
C LYS A 195 -26.28 -57.02 -43.15
N ARG A 196 -25.74 -58.12 -42.63
CA ARG A 196 -25.10 -58.18 -41.30
C ARG A 196 -23.87 -57.27 -41.22
N LEU A 197 -23.07 -57.20 -42.29
CA LEU A 197 -21.85 -56.40 -42.36
C LEU A 197 -22.10 -54.90 -42.55
N LEU A 198 -23.21 -54.50 -43.18
CA LEU A 198 -23.57 -53.08 -43.37
C LEU A 198 -23.63 -52.29 -42.05
N VAL A 199 -24.08 -52.91 -40.95
CA VAL A 199 -24.10 -52.29 -39.62
C VAL A 199 -22.68 -51.98 -39.12
N PHE A 200 -21.72 -52.88 -39.38
CA PHE A 200 -20.32 -52.68 -39.02
C PHE A 200 -19.64 -51.62 -39.89
N GLU A 201 -20.00 -51.52 -41.18
CA GLU A 201 -19.49 -50.47 -42.06
C GLU A 201 -19.97 -49.08 -41.60
N ALA A 202 -21.25 -48.95 -41.26
CA ALA A 202 -21.80 -47.71 -40.70
C ALA A 202 -21.13 -47.35 -39.35
N GLU A 203 -20.92 -48.34 -38.49
CA GLU A 203 -20.26 -48.15 -37.20
C GLU A 203 -18.77 -47.80 -37.35
N SER A 204 -18.07 -48.36 -38.34
CA SER A 204 -16.68 -47.98 -38.66
C SER A 204 -16.61 -46.52 -39.07
N LYS A 205 -17.44 -46.08 -40.01
CA LYS A 205 -17.50 -44.68 -40.46
C LYS A 205 -17.77 -43.71 -39.31
N ARG A 206 -18.67 -44.09 -38.40
CA ARG A 206 -18.96 -43.29 -37.18
C ARG A 206 -17.72 -43.20 -36.28
N LYS A 207 -17.01 -44.30 -36.06
CA LYS A 207 -15.77 -44.31 -35.25
C LYS A 207 -14.65 -43.52 -35.91
N ASP A 208 -14.48 -43.64 -37.23
CA ASP A 208 -13.49 -42.88 -37.99
C ASP A 208 -13.75 -41.37 -37.90
N LEU A 209 -15.02 -40.95 -37.94
CA LEU A 209 -15.41 -39.57 -37.69
C LEU A 209 -15.02 -39.10 -36.28
N VAL A 210 -15.34 -39.89 -35.24
CA VAL A 210 -14.97 -39.57 -33.84
C VAL A 210 -13.44 -39.51 -33.67
N ILE A 211 -12.70 -40.39 -34.32
CA ILE A 211 -11.24 -40.36 -34.28
C ILE A 211 -10.71 -39.10 -34.96
N SER A 212 -11.30 -38.68 -36.08
CA SER A 212 -10.94 -37.43 -36.75
C SER A 212 -11.18 -36.24 -35.83
N THR A 213 -12.37 -36.12 -35.24
CA THR A 213 -12.71 -34.99 -34.37
C THR A 213 -11.80 -34.92 -33.15
N LEU A 214 -11.52 -36.06 -32.50
CA LEU A 214 -10.59 -36.10 -31.37
C LEU A 214 -9.15 -35.76 -31.77
N ARG A 215 -8.72 -36.13 -32.99
CA ARG A 215 -7.41 -35.73 -33.52
C ARG A 215 -7.33 -34.22 -33.75
N ASP A 216 -8.39 -33.62 -34.27
CA ASP A 216 -8.48 -32.18 -34.47
C ASP A 216 -8.49 -31.44 -33.12
N GLU A 217 -9.28 -31.91 -32.15
CA GLU A 217 -9.32 -31.36 -30.78
C GLU A 217 -7.97 -31.47 -30.08
N THR A 218 -7.31 -32.63 -30.14
CA THR A 218 -5.96 -32.80 -29.56
C THR A 218 -4.92 -31.94 -30.27
N GLY A 219 -5.04 -31.74 -31.58
CA GLY A 219 -4.21 -30.80 -32.33
C GLY A 219 -4.40 -29.35 -31.87
N ALA A 220 -5.66 -28.91 -31.72
CA ALA A 220 -6.00 -27.58 -31.24
C ALA A 220 -5.50 -27.34 -29.80
N LEU A 221 -5.72 -28.30 -28.89
CA LEU A 221 -5.23 -28.21 -27.50
C LEU A 221 -3.70 -28.16 -27.42
N ARG A 222 -3.00 -28.92 -28.26
CA ARG A 222 -1.53 -28.85 -28.35
C ARG A 222 -1.05 -27.48 -28.81
N GLN A 223 -1.70 -26.89 -29.82
CA GLN A 223 -1.37 -25.55 -30.30
C GLN A 223 -1.60 -24.49 -29.20
N GLN A 224 -2.72 -24.58 -28.48
CA GLN A 224 -3.00 -23.69 -27.34
C GLN A 224 -1.94 -23.80 -26.26
N LEU A 225 -1.52 -25.04 -25.91
CA LEU A 225 -0.47 -25.27 -24.93
C LEU A 225 0.85 -24.62 -25.37
N THR A 226 1.27 -24.83 -26.63
CA THR A 226 2.51 -24.23 -27.15
C THR A 226 2.45 -22.71 -27.18
N GLN A 227 1.29 -22.12 -27.50
CA GLN A 227 1.12 -20.67 -27.46
C GLN A 227 1.22 -20.13 -26.03
N GLN A 228 0.63 -20.84 -25.06
CA GLN A 228 0.71 -20.49 -23.65
C GLN A 228 2.15 -20.58 -23.12
N GLU A 229 2.92 -21.59 -23.53
CA GLU A 229 4.34 -21.74 -23.17
C GLU A 229 5.19 -20.59 -23.72
N LEU A 230 4.95 -20.14 -24.96
CA LEU A 230 5.64 -18.99 -25.54
C LEU A 230 5.34 -17.70 -24.77
N TRP A 231 4.06 -17.46 -24.43
CA TRP A 231 3.65 -16.29 -23.63
C TRP A 231 4.20 -16.33 -22.20
N ALA A 232 4.34 -17.52 -21.62
CA ALA A 232 4.99 -17.70 -20.33
C ALA A 232 6.49 -17.38 -20.42
N ALA A 233 7.19 -17.85 -21.46
CA ALA A 233 8.61 -17.57 -21.67
C ALA A 233 8.90 -16.08 -21.87
N GLU A 234 8.04 -15.35 -22.59
CA GLU A 234 8.18 -13.90 -22.80
C GLU A 234 8.00 -13.11 -21.49
N ARG A 235 7.03 -13.52 -20.66
CA ARG A 235 6.84 -12.98 -19.31
C ARG A 235 8.02 -13.28 -18.39
N ASP A 236 8.54 -14.50 -18.44
CA ASP A 236 9.67 -14.93 -17.61
C ASP A 236 10.99 -14.30 -18.07
N GLY A 237 11.12 -13.88 -19.32
CA GLY A 237 12.27 -13.11 -19.80
C GLY A 237 12.29 -11.67 -19.29
N THR A 238 11.12 -11.03 -19.18
CA THR A 238 11.00 -9.61 -18.76
C THR A 238 11.00 -9.44 -17.24
N ARG A 239 10.46 -10.42 -16.50
CA ARG A 239 10.41 -10.44 -15.03
C ARG A 239 11.77 -10.22 -14.34
N PRO A 240 12.88 -10.93 -14.66
CA PRO A 240 14.16 -10.76 -13.97
C PRO A 240 14.83 -9.42 -14.27
N ALA A 241 14.53 -8.78 -15.41
CA ALA A 241 15.00 -7.42 -15.69
C ALA A 241 14.29 -6.40 -14.78
N LEU A 242 12.96 -6.54 -14.63
CA LEU A 242 12.17 -5.70 -13.74
C LEU A 242 12.52 -5.92 -12.26
N GLU A 243 12.79 -7.16 -11.83
CA GLU A 243 13.21 -7.46 -10.47
C GLU A 243 14.58 -6.83 -10.14
N ARG A 244 15.53 -6.83 -11.09
CA ARG A 244 16.81 -6.12 -10.95
C ARG A 244 16.63 -4.61 -10.86
N GLU A 245 15.81 -4.02 -11.72
CA GLU A 245 15.52 -2.58 -11.67
C GLU A 245 14.84 -2.21 -10.34
N LEU A 246 13.86 -2.99 -9.88
CA LEU A 246 13.21 -2.81 -8.58
C LEU A 246 14.24 -2.88 -7.45
N HIS A 247 15.17 -3.84 -7.47
CA HIS A 247 16.22 -3.95 -6.48
C HIS A 247 17.11 -2.70 -6.48
N ASN A 248 17.58 -2.25 -7.65
CA ASN A 248 18.39 -1.05 -7.79
C ASN A 248 17.66 0.19 -7.25
N ARG A 249 16.40 0.40 -7.65
CA ARG A 249 15.55 1.49 -7.14
C ARG A 249 15.34 1.41 -5.64
N THR A 250 15.21 0.21 -5.08
CA THR A 250 15.08 0.01 -3.63
C THR A 250 16.36 0.43 -2.90
N GLN A 251 17.54 0.11 -3.45
CA GLN A 251 18.81 0.55 -2.88
C GLN A 251 18.99 2.06 -2.99
N GLU A 252 18.65 2.67 -4.14
CA GLU A 252 18.68 4.13 -4.32
C GLU A 252 17.81 4.83 -3.26
N VAL A 253 16.57 4.37 -3.07
CA VAL A 253 15.67 4.92 -2.04
C VAL A 253 16.26 4.74 -0.63
N ARG A 254 16.90 3.62 -0.35
CA ARG A 254 17.55 3.37 0.93
C ARG A 254 18.70 4.36 1.19
N VAL A 255 19.56 4.57 0.20
CA VAL A 255 20.69 5.52 0.30
C VAL A 255 20.19 6.95 0.49
N LEU A 256 19.19 7.38 -0.29
CA LEU A 256 18.62 8.72 -0.17
C LEU A 256 17.97 8.95 1.20
N ARG A 257 17.29 7.95 1.77
CA ARG A 257 16.74 8.03 3.13
C ARG A 257 17.83 8.19 4.19
N GLU A 258 18.92 7.44 4.07
CA GLU A 258 20.05 7.54 4.98
C GLU A 258 20.72 8.92 4.90
N GLN A 259 20.89 9.46 3.68
CA GLN A 259 21.40 10.82 3.49
C GLN A 259 20.49 11.88 4.11
N LEU A 260 19.17 11.78 3.90
CA LEU A 260 18.19 12.68 4.50
C LEU A 260 18.28 12.65 6.03
N ASN A 261 18.32 11.46 6.62
CA ASN A 261 18.43 11.27 8.06
C ASN A 261 19.72 11.88 8.63
N ARG A 262 20.86 11.69 7.95
CA ARG A 262 22.13 12.31 8.37
C ARG A 262 22.08 13.83 8.36
N LEU A 263 21.47 14.43 7.34
CA LEU A 263 21.30 15.88 7.26
C LEU A 263 20.35 16.39 8.35
N GLU A 264 19.26 15.67 8.62
CA GLU A 264 18.29 16.02 9.66
C GLU A 264 18.90 15.96 11.07
N VAL A 265 19.62 14.87 11.37
CA VAL A 265 20.33 14.71 12.63
C VAL A 265 21.43 15.75 12.79
N GLY A 266 22.28 15.95 11.77
CA GLY A 266 23.36 16.95 11.82
C GLY A 266 22.84 18.37 12.00
N SER A 267 21.76 18.74 11.29
CA SER A 267 21.14 20.06 11.46
C SER A 267 20.55 20.23 12.87
N SER A 268 19.90 19.20 13.40
CA SER A 268 19.32 19.21 14.74
C SER A 268 20.41 19.30 15.81
N GLU A 269 21.52 18.57 15.67
CA GLU A 269 22.64 18.60 16.60
C GLU A 269 23.27 19.98 16.72
N VAL A 270 23.54 20.64 15.58
CA VAL A 270 24.13 22.00 15.56
C VAL A 270 23.18 23.01 16.19
N LEU A 271 21.88 22.95 15.86
CA LEU A 271 20.87 23.84 16.46
C LEU A 271 20.74 23.61 17.97
N ASN A 272 20.72 22.35 18.41
CA ASN A 272 20.63 22.03 19.84
C ASN A 272 21.91 22.41 20.60
N HIS A 273 23.08 22.29 19.98
CA HIS A 273 24.34 22.73 20.60
C HIS A 273 24.35 24.24 20.79
N THR A 274 24.08 25.00 19.74
CA THR A 274 24.01 26.47 19.79
C THR A 274 22.91 26.98 20.74
N ALA A 275 21.78 26.29 20.83
CA ALA A 275 20.74 26.61 21.81
C ALA A 275 21.24 26.42 23.26
N ARG A 276 21.92 25.31 23.55
CA ARG A 276 22.50 25.05 24.88
C ARG A 276 23.57 26.06 25.26
N GLU A 277 24.43 26.45 24.33
CA GLU A 277 25.42 27.52 24.56
C GLU A 277 24.73 28.83 24.95
N ARG A 278 23.68 29.22 24.23
CA ARG A 278 22.90 30.41 24.57
C ARG A 278 22.19 30.32 25.92
N ASP A 279 21.68 29.15 26.30
CA ASP A 279 21.07 28.95 27.62
C ASP A 279 22.09 29.16 28.74
N VAL A 280 23.33 28.71 28.55
CA VAL A 280 24.44 28.94 29.48
C VAL A 280 24.76 30.43 29.57
N ASP A 281 24.86 31.14 28.45
CA ASP A 281 25.11 32.59 28.42
C ASP A 281 23.98 33.37 29.12
N ILE A 282 22.72 33.00 28.87
CA ILE A 282 21.56 33.61 29.54
C ILE A 282 21.63 33.38 31.05
N ALA A 283 21.99 32.17 31.49
CA ALA A 283 22.14 31.88 32.92
C ALA A 283 23.27 32.71 33.54
N HIS A 284 24.40 32.85 32.85
CA HIS A 284 25.51 33.68 33.30
C HIS A 284 25.12 35.16 33.42
N LEU A 285 24.51 35.73 32.37
CA LEU A 285 24.08 37.13 32.36
C LEU A 285 23.02 37.43 33.44
N LYS A 286 22.15 36.46 33.76
CA LYS A 286 21.22 36.59 34.89
C LYS A 286 21.95 36.70 36.23
N ILE A 287 22.98 35.89 36.45
CA ILE A 287 23.79 35.94 37.68
C ILE A 287 24.50 37.30 37.80
N GLU A 288 25.06 37.80 36.70
CA GLU A 288 25.69 39.12 36.67
C GLU A 288 24.69 40.25 36.93
N LEU A 289 23.50 40.17 36.35
CA LEU A 289 22.43 41.14 36.58
C LEU A 289 22.01 41.14 38.06
N ASP A 290 21.81 39.98 38.66
CA ASP A 290 21.45 39.86 40.08
C ASP A 290 22.55 40.43 40.99
N LYS A 291 23.82 40.20 40.64
CA LYS A 291 24.96 40.80 41.35
C LYS A 291 24.93 42.33 41.24
N ALA A 292 24.78 42.87 40.03
CA ALA A 292 24.70 44.31 39.82
C ALA A 292 23.51 44.94 40.55
N CYS A 293 22.35 44.26 40.60
CA CYS A 293 21.19 44.71 41.36
C CYS A 293 21.47 44.79 42.87
N ARG A 294 22.17 43.80 43.44
CA ARG A 294 22.60 43.84 44.86
C ARG A 294 23.55 44.99 45.12
N ASP A 295 24.55 45.18 44.27
CA ASP A 295 25.53 46.26 44.42
C ASP A 295 24.87 47.64 44.30
N LEU A 296 23.93 47.81 43.37
CA LEU A 296 23.12 49.02 43.24
C LEU A 296 22.27 49.29 44.48
N ALA A 297 21.68 48.26 45.09
CA ALA A 297 20.89 48.40 46.31
C ALA A 297 21.77 48.86 47.50
N LEU A 298 22.96 48.30 47.64
CA LEU A 298 23.95 48.72 48.65
C LEU A 298 24.37 50.18 48.43
N ALA A 299 24.72 50.55 47.20
CA ALA A 299 25.11 51.91 46.84
C ALA A 299 23.98 52.92 47.13
N LYS A 300 22.73 52.59 46.77
CA LYS A 300 21.56 53.40 47.10
C LYS A 300 21.41 53.56 48.62
N GLY A 301 21.56 52.49 49.39
CA GLY A 301 21.53 52.53 50.85
C GLY A 301 22.60 53.48 51.42
N LEU A 302 23.83 53.38 50.95
CA LEU A 302 24.93 54.26 51.36
C LEU A 302 24.64 55.73 51.05
N VAL A 303 24.14 56.04 49.84
CA VAL A 303 23.75 57.41 49.47
C VAL A 303 22.69 57.94 50.42
N THR A 304 21.66 57.17 50.74
CA THR A 304 20.62 57.62 51.69
C THR A 304 21.17 57.84 53.11
N SER A 305 22.13 57.03 53.56
CA SER A 305 22.78 57.21 54.86
C SER A 305 23.62 58.48 54.89
N LEU A 306 24.47 58.68 53.88
CA LEU A 306 25.31 59.88 53.75
C LEU A 306 24.47 61.15 53.62
N GLN A 307 23.35 61.09 52.91
CA GLN A 307 22.44 62.23 52.78
C GLN A 307 21.78 62.58 54.11
N ARG A 308 21.45 61.59 54.96
CA ARG A 308 20.97 61.83 56.34
C ARG A 308 22.07 62.45 57.20
N GLU A 309 23.28 61.89 57.20
CA GLU A 309 24.40 62.47 57.95
C GLU A 309 24.74 63.89 57.53
N ALA A 310 24.73 64.17 56.22
CA ALA A 310 24.93 65.52 55.69
C ALA A 310 23.86 66.48 56.24
N SER A 311 22.58 66.10 56.18
CA SER A 311 21.50 66.92 56.72
C SER A 311 21.60 67.14 58.24
N GLN A 312 22.06 66.15 59.00
CA GLN A 312 22.32 66.28 60.44
C GLN A 312 23.46 67.26 60.71
N ARG A 313 24.58 67.13 59.99
CA ARG A 313 25.72 68.05 60.11
C ARG A 313 25.34 69.48 59.72
N GLU A 314 24.51 69.66 58.69
CA GLU A 314 23.97 70.98 58.31
C GLU A 314 23.11 71.60 59.43
N GLU A 315 22.30 70.80 60.13
CA GLU A 315 21.51 71.24 61.27
C GLU A 315 22.40 71.66 62.45
N GLU A 316 23.43 70.87 62.76
CA GLU A 316 24.42 71.18 63.80
C GLU A 316 25.20 72.45 63.49
N LEU A 317 25.67 72.61 62.24
CA LEU A 317 26.33 73.84 61.80
C LEU A 317 25.41 75.06 61.95
N ARG A 318 24.10 74.92 61.62
CA ARG A 318 23.11 75.99 61.82
C ARG A 318 22.93 76.35 63.29
N ARG A 319 22.91 75.37 64.20
CA ARG A 319 22.85 75.59 65.66
C ARG A 319 24.09 76.29 66.19
N LEU A 320 25.27 75.78 65.89
CA LEU A 320 26.55 76.37 66.31
C LEU A 320 26.71 77.80 65.78
N HIS A 321 26.25 78.06 64.55
CA HIS A 321 26.24 79.42 63.99
C HIS A 321 25.33 80.36 64.77
N ALA A 322 24.14 79.91 65.19
CA ALA A 322 23.23 80.69 66.03
C ALA A 322 23.84 80.99 67.41
N ASP A 323 24.50 80.02 68.04
CA ASP A 323 25.18 80.18 69.34
C ASP A 323 26.35 81.16 69.23
N LEU A 324 27.14 81.09 68.15
CA LEU A 324 28.20 82.08 67.86
C LEU A 324 27.64 83.49 67.73
N LEU A 325 26.50 83.66 67.06
CA LEU A 325 25.85 84.97 66.97
C LEU A 325 25.32 85.45 68.33
N SER A 326 24.80 84.55 69.17
CA SER A 326 24.37 84.88 70.54
C SER A 326 25.53 85.35 71.41
N THR A 327 26.61 84.55 71.45
CA THR A 327 27.82 84.89 72.21
C THR A 327 28.49 86.16 71.70
N GLN A 328 28.49 86.42 70.39
CA GLN A 328 28.95 87.71 69.85
C GLN A 328 28.08 88.89 70.31
N ARG A 329 26.75 88.72 70.41
CA ARG A 329 25.86 89.77 70.96
C ARG A 329 26.16 90.01 72.44
N GLU A 330 26.28 88.96 73.24
CA GLU A 330 26.62 89.07 74.67
C GLU A 330 27.98 89.74 74.89
N LEU A 331 29.01 89.39 74.11
CA LEU A 331 30.31 90.06 74.16
C LEU A 331 30.20 91.56 73.85
N ARG A 332 29.46 91.93 72.79
CA ARG A 332 29.21 93.34 72.45
C ARG A 332 28.46 94.08 73.57
N GLU A 333 27.48 93.46 74.19
CA GLU A 333 26.75 94.03 75.33
C GLU A 333 27.68 94.21 76.55
N ARG A 334 28.54 93.24 76.84
CA ARG A 334 29.54 93.32 77.92
C ARG A 334 30.56 94.43 77.66
N GLU A 335 31.03 94.57 76.42
CA GLU A 335 31.92 95.67 76.01
C GLU A 335 31.23 97.04 76.20
N GLN A 336 29.97 97.17 75.78
CA GLN A 336 29.19 98.39 76.02
C GLN A 336 29.01 98.71 77.51
N GLN A 337 28.80 97.69 78.36
CA GLN A 337 28.71 97.85 79.82
C GLN A 337 30.05 98.25 80.47
N GLN A 338 31.19 97.87 79.91
CA GLN A 338 32.52 98.21 80.42
C GLN A 338 33.00 99.62 80.02
N GLN A 339 32.53 100.18 78.90
CA GLN A 339 32.91 101.53 78.46
C GLN A 339 32.67 102.65 79.49
N PRO A 340 31.52 102.74 80.20
CA PRO A 340 31.33 103.78 81.22
C PRO A 340 32.25 103.61 82.44
N LEU A 341 32.60 102.38 82.85
CA LEU A 341 33.50 102.12 83.98
C LEU A 341 34.95 102.52 83.67
N ALA A 342 35.40 102.35 82.43
CA ALA A 342 36.71 102.80 81.96
C ALA A 342 36.83 104.34 81.94
N SER A 343 35.74 105.05 81.63
CA SER A 343 35.72 106.52 81.63
C SER A 343 35.82 107.15 83.04
N THR A 344 35.54 106.39 84.10
CA THR A 344 35.63 106.85 85.50
C THR A 344 36.94 106.50 86.22
N SER A 345 37.80 105.62 85.67
CA SER A 345 39.03 105.14 86.32
C SER A 345 40.33 105.80 85.79
N GLY A 346 40.23 106.90 85.05
CA GLY A 346 41.38 107.61 84.48
C GLY A 346 41.88 108.77 85.34
N LYS A 347 42.46 108.50 86.52
CA LYS A 347 43.34 109.46 87.24
C LYS A 347 44.16 108.76 88.33
N VAL A 348 45.31 108.20 87.97
CA VAL A 348 46.44 107.93 88.90
C VAL A 348 47.75 108.18 88.14
N PRO A 349 48.75 108.91 88.71
CA PRO A 349 49.92 109.37 87.98
C PRO A 349 51.08 108.37 87.95
N HIS A 350 51.90 108.49 86.91
CA HIS A 350 53.17 107.80 86.64
C HIS A 350 54.18 107.85 87.80
N THR A 351 54.94 106.75 87.99
CA THR A 351 56.40 106.74 88.24
C THR A 351 57.04 105.40 87.81
N PRO A 352 58.38 105.35 87.55
CA PRO A 352 59.01 104.34 86.69
C PRO A 352 59.92 103.33 87.42
N SER A 353 60.43 102.36 86.64
CA SER A 353 61.66 101.54 86.85
C SER A 353 61.50 100.18 87.54
N LEU A 354 61.82 99.09 86.82
CA LEU A 354 63.10 98.39 86.96
C LEU A 354 63.23 97.25 85.94
N ARG A 355 64.40 97.21 85.28
CA ARG A 355 64.93 96.07 84.53
C ARG A 355 65.06 94.85 85.43
N TRP A 356 64.76 93.65 84.94
CA TRP A 356 65.56 92.44 85.19
C TRP A 356 65.57 91.56 83.94
N ALA A 357 66.73 90.96 83.73
CA ALA A 357 67.19 90.28 82.53
C ALA A 357 66.64 88.86 82.38
N SER A 358 66.75 88.38 81.13
CA SER A 358 67.04 87.02 80.65
C SER A 358 66.78 85.81 81.55
N LEU A 359 66.14 84.78 80.98
CA LEU A 359 66.77 83.47 80.74
C LEU A 359 65.85 82.58 79.87
N THR A 360 66.44 82.15 78.75
CA THR A 360 66.24 80.90 77.96
C THR A 360 64.84 80.37 77.68
#